data_AF-A0A0S4LRZ3-F1
#
_entry.id   AF-A0A0S4LRZ3-F1
#
_cell.length_a   1.000
_cell.length_b   1.000
_cell.length_c   1.000
_cell.angle_alpha   90.00
_cell.angle_beta   90.00
_cell.angle_gamma   90.00
#
_symmetry.space_group_name_H-M   'P 1'
#
loop_
_entity.id
_entity.type
_entity.pdbx_description
1 polymer ?
#
loop_
_entity_poly.entity_id
_entity_poly.type
_entity_poly.pdbx_seq_one_letter_code
_entity_poly.pdbx_strand_id
1 'polypeptide(L)'
;MRNGRMNVMDEETKRAIDDLITASPKSSPISEKEIASTRGDKQLLKLLERCCQDGGDIPFPSEFDPIFEKLSFTAKSLTPDQRRTAWSEFETEHDVTFGWAEKQGIALWYRDHDVLDHAAAVYEDLHRDARTTSEVDKSYLLETMGVYAQLGEYERVRELLVHVKEAYEAKEVDREFYEAGLGYVAEAARSYSGIESEDDAGIRNTLLVYIHELESDRENARLEISRLQSGVLFKEERQAAIEWLNQNLGQLVRVLSPDAKESLIEAVLNSRSPTLQIEQCRSIPQGFGRAVEAEFNEKVWDIVKSKLDEAIKRRFSFVRYDLSINNIYRILADEGSGKTSEVRLASRPYIIELLGQDILANLERNRLNTLSTHFTDARHGSRGGRKYTVKRLNQFLDDIGVLKPNGWIYGFLQQLQLGRPKAK
;
A
#
# COMPACT_ATOMS: atom_id res chain seq x y z
N MET A 1 21.15 -17.66 -24.03
CA MET A 1 20.09 -16.79 -24.58
C MET A 1 18.81 -17.63 -24.69
N ARG A 2 17.85 -17.44 -23.78
CA ARG A 2 16.49 -17.99 -23.89
C ARG A 2 15.55 -16.82 -23.62
N ASN A 3 14.93 -16.31 -24.68
CA ASN A 3 13.92 -15.26 -24.59
C ASN A 3 12.59 -15.90 -24.19
N GLY A 4 12.05 -15.49 -23.04
CA GLY A 4 10.69 -15.80 -22.64
C GLY A 4 9.71 -14.95 -23.43
N ARG A 5 8.88 -15.58 -24.26
CA ARG A 5 7.69 -14.96 -24.85
C ARG A 5 6.64 -14.82 -23.74
N MET A 6 6.25 -13.60 -23.41
CA MET A 6 4.98 -13.35 -22.74
C MET A 6 3.87 -13.68 -23.75
N ASN A 7 2.98 -14.60 -23.39
CA ASN A 7 1.71 -14.78 -24.09
C ASN A 7 0.87 -13.52 -23.84
N VAL A 8 0.93 -12.60 -24.80
CA VAL A 8 -0.12 -11.60 -24.97
C VAL A 8 -1.34 -12.40 -25.43
N MET A 9 -2.32 -12.55 -24.53
CA MET A 9 -3.63 -13.09 -24.89
C MET A 9 -4.16 -12.26 -26.06
N ASP A 10 -4.36 -12.88 -27.21
CA ASP A 10 -4.80 -12.17 -28.39
C ASP A 10 -6.19 -11.57 -28.17
N GLU A 11 -6.46 -10.46 -28.83
CA GLU A 11 -7.73 -9.74 -28.71
C GLU A 11 -8.94 -10.56 -29.21
N GLU A 12 -8.69 -11.64 -29.95
CA GLU A 12 -9.70 -12.60 -30.40
C GLU A 12 -10.16 -13.50 -29.25
N THR A 13 -9.23 -13.93 -28.39
CA THR A 13 -9.47 -14.71 -27.18
C THR A 13 -10.18 -13.87 -26.12
N LYS A 14 -9.82 -12.58 -25.99
CA LYS A 14 -10.57 -11.65 -25.12
C LYS A 14 -12.01 -11.47 -25.58
N ARG A 15 -12.23 -11.22 -26.88
CA ARG A 15 -13.60 -11.14 -27.42
C ARG A 15 -14.37 -12.44 -27.26
N ALA A 16 -13.73 -13.58 -27.48
CA ALA A 16 -14.39 -14.87 -27.28
C ALA A 16 -14.81 -15.10 -25.81
N ILE A 17 -14.03 -14.61 -24.84
CA ILE A 17 -14.37 -14.64 -23.41
C ILE A 17 -15.50 -13.65 -23.10
N ASP A 18 -15.44 -12.43 -23.62
CA ASP A 18 -16.50 -11.43 -23.44
C ASP A 18 -17.82 -11.87 -24.10
N ASP A 19 -17.75 -12.53 -25.26
CA ASP A 19 -18.88 -13.14 -25.96
C ASP A 19 -19.42 -14.35 -25.18
N LEU A 20 -18.58 -15.14 -24.52
CA LEU A 20 -19.01 -16.25 -23.63
C LEU A 20 -19.65 -15.75 -22.33
N ILE A 21 -19.17 -14.63 -21.79
CA ILE A 21 -19.74 -13.98 -20.59
C ILE A 21 -21.08 -13.31 -20.94
N THR A 22 -21.19 -12.68 -22.11
CA THR A 22 -22.44 -12.06 -22.57
C THR A 22 -23.45 -13.04 -23.16
N ALA A 23 -23.00 -14.22 -23.61
CA ALA A 23 -23.86 -15.31 -24.09
C ALA A 23 -24.33 -16.26 -22.98
N SER A 24 -23.97 -16.04 -21.72
CA SER A 24 -24.70 -16.69 -20.62
C SER A 24 -26.15 -16.25 -20.71
N PRO A 25 -27.11 -17.18 -20.87
CA PRO A 25 -28.50 -16.83 -21.05
C PRO A 25 -28.92 -16.07 -19.80
N LYS A 26 -29.18 -14.77 -19.93
CA LYS A 26 -29.92 -14.03 -18.93
C LYS A 26 -31.18 -14.85 -18.66
N SER A 27 -31.30 -15.37 -17.44
CA SER A 27 -32.43 -16.18 -16.99
C SER A 27 -33.70 -15.48 -17.47
N SER A 28 -34.55 -16.21 -18.19
CA SER A 28 -35.80 -15.65 -18.72
C SER A 28 -36.52 -14.89 -17.59
N PRO A 29 -36.83 -13.59 -17.77
CA PRO A 29 -37.55 -12.85 -16.76
C PRO A 29 -38.86 -13.58 -16.48
N ILE A 30 -39.20 -13.72 -15.20
CA ILE A 30 -40.47 -14.32 -14.78
C ILE A 30 -41.58 -13.63 -15.57
N SER A 31 -42.38 -14.38 -16.32
CA SER A 31 -43.43 -13.73 -17.09
C SER A 31 -44.43 -13.09 -16.12
N GLU A 32 -44.86 -11.86 -16.37
CA GLU A 32 -45.92 -11.20 -15.59
C GLU A 32 -47.18 -12.08 -15.47
N LYS A 33 -47.42 -12.95 -16.47
CA LYS A 33 -48.48 -13.96 -16.46
C LYS A 33 -48.29 -15.05 -15.41
N GLU A 34 -47.05 -15.47 -15.17
CA GLU A 34 -46.71 -16.44 -14.13
C GLU A 34 -46.89 -15.82 -12.74
N ILE A 35 -46.46 -14.57 -12.54
CA ILE A 35 -46.69 -13.85 -11.28
C ILE A 35 -48.18 -13.59 -11.07
N ALA A 36 -48.93 -13.23 -12.11
CA ALA A 36 -50.38 -13.00 -12.04
C ALA A 36 -51.19 -14.27 -11.73
N SER A 37 -50.72 -15.44 -12.19
CA SER A 37 -51.39 -16.72 -11.97
C SER A 37 -50.98 -17.43 -10.67
N THR A 38 -49.84 -17.03 -10.08
CA THR A 38 -49.36 -17.55 -8.80
C THR A 38 -50.25 -17.04 -7.66
N ARG A 39 -50.77 -17.97 -6.84
CA ARG A 39 -51.62 -17.68 -5.68
C ARG A 39 -51.01 -18.31 -4.43
N GLY A 40 -50.93 -17.51 -3.36
CA GLY A 40 -50.44 -17.94 -2.05
C GLY A 40 -48.95 -17.63 -1.84
N ASP A 41 -48.60 -17.26 -0.61
CA ASP A 41 -47.25 -16.84 -0.22
C ASP A 41 -46.22 -17.94 -0.48
N LYS A 42 -46.53 -19.20 -0.15
CA LYS A 42 -45.63 -20.34 -0.40
C LYS A 42 -45.21 -20.44 -1.87
N GLN A 43 -46.13 -20.23 -2.81
CA GLN A 43 -45.83 -20.30 -4.23
C GLN A 43 -45.05 -19.08 -4.73
N LEU A 44 -45.35 -17.89 -4.19
CA LEU A 44 -44.61 -16.65 -4.49
C LEU A 44 -43.17 -16.71 -3.96
N LEU A 45 -42.96 -17.22 -2.75
CA LEU A 45 -41.63 -17.41 -2.16
C LEU A 45 -40.82 -18.46 -2.92
N LYS A 46 -41.43 -19.58 -3.33
CA LYS A 46 -40.75 -20.58 -4.18
C LYS A 46 -40.40 -20.04 -5.56
N LEU A 47 -41.23 -19.15 -6.10
CA LEU A 47 -40.94 -18.47 -7.36
C LEU A 47 -39.73 -17.55 -7.19
N LEU A 48 -39.67 -16.78 -6.09
CA LEU A 48 -38.53 -15.92 -5.76
C LEU A 48 -37.25 -16.74 -5.55
N GLU A 49 -37.32 -17.84 -4.80
CA GLU A 49 -36.21 -18.77 -4.55
C GLU A 49 -35.64 -19.33 -5.86
N ARG A 50 -36.52 -19.83 -6.75
CA ARG A 50 -36.12 -20.35 -8.07
C ARG A 50 -35.38 -19.28 -8.88
N CYS A 51 -35.84 -18.04 -8.84
CA CYS A 51 -35.22 -16.96 -9.58
C CYS A 51 -33.85 -16.56 -9.05
N CYS A 52 -33.63 -16.67 -7.74
CA CYS A 52 -32.30 -16.51 -7.16
C CYS A 52 -31.37 -17.65 -7.62
N GLN A 53 -31.87 -18.90 -7.61
CA GLN A 53 -31.11 -20.08 -8.04
C GLN A 53 -30.75 -20.06 -9.54
N ASP A 54 -31.60 -19.47 -10.37
CA ASP A 54 -31.39 -19.32 -11.82
C ASP A 54 -30.42 -18.16 -12.17
N GLY A 55 -29.81 -17.52 -11.17
CA GLY A 55 -28.84 -16.43 -11.36
C GLY A 55 -29.48 -15.05 -11.54
N GLY A 56 -30.68 -14.85 -10.97
CA GLY A 56 -31.35 -13.56 -10.95
C GLY A 56 -30.53 -12.48 -10.23
N ASP A 57 -30.78 -11.23 -10.62
CA ASP A 57 -30.07 -10.07 -10.06
C ASP A 57 -30.47 -9.84 -8.59
N ILE A 58 -29.46 -9.66 -7.73
CA ILE A 58 -29.57 -9.21 -6.34
C ILE A 58 -28.72 -7.94 -6.21
N PRO A 59 -29.26 -6.78 -5.80
CA PRO A 59 -30.63 -6.53 -5.34
C PRO A 59 -31.72 -6.72 -6.42
N PHE A 60 -32.94 -7.05 -5.99
CA PHE A 60 -34.05 -7.37 -6.90
C PHE A 60 -34.50 -6.14 -7.70
N PRO A 61 -34.57 -6.23 -9.04
CA PRO A 61 -35.08 -5.15 -9.88
C PRO A 61 -36.61 -5.01 -9.76
N SER A 62 -37.16 -3.92 -10.29
CA SER A 62 -38.60 -3.58 -10.24
C SER A 62 -39.53 -4.63 -10.87
N GLU A 63 -38.98 -5.56 -11.67
CA GLU A 63 -39.74 -6.69 -12.23
C GLU A 63 -40.28 -7.64 -11.14
N PHE A 64 -39.67 -7.61 -9.94
CA PHE A 64 -40.09 -8.41 -8.79
C PHE A 64 -41.11 -7.72 -7.89
N ASP A 65 -41.41 -6.43 -8.12
CA ASP A 65 -42.36 -5.67 -7.30
C ASP A 65 -43.72 -6.40 -7.17
N PRO A 66 -44.32 -6.96 -8.24
CA PRO A 66 -45.60 -7.65 -8.13
C PRO A 66 -45.56 -8.93 -7.29
N ILE A 67 -44.38 -9.50 -7.02
CA ILE A 67 -44.21 -10.62 -6.11
C ILE A 67 -44.24 -10.11 -4.68
N PHE A 68 -43.38 -9.14 -4.35
CA PHE A 68 -43.27 -8.60 -3.00
C PHE A 68 -44.54 -7.90 -2.54
N GLU A 69 -45.20 -7.12 -3.40
CA GLU A 69 -46.47 -6.46 -3.09
C GLU A 69 -47.62 -7.45 -2.79
N LYS A 70 -47.54 -8.68 -3.32
CA LYS A 70 -48.56 -9.72 -3.10
C LYS A 70 -48.33 -10.57 -1.85
N LEU A 71 -47.13 -10.54 -1.26
CA LEU A 71 -46.84 -11.32 -0.07
C LEU A 71 -47.69 -10.83 1.10
N SER A 72 -48.30 -11.76 1.84
CA SER A 72 -49.06 -11.43 3.05
C SER A 72 -48.19 -10.76 4.12
N PHE A 73 -46.89 -11.06 4.10
CA PHE A 73 -45.88 -10.37 4.91
C PHE A 73 -45.92 -8.87 4.68
N THR A 74 -45.78 -8.39 3.44
CA THR A 74 -45.79 -6.96 3.08
C THR A 74 -47.09 -6.25 3.47
N ALA A 75 -48.23 -6.96 3.44
CA ALA A 75 -49.53 -6.39 3.81
C ALA A 75 -49.72 -6.29 5.33
N LYS A 76 -48.87 -6.92 6.15
CA LYS A 76 -48.98 -6.97 7.60
C LYS A 76 -48.32 -5.73 8.22
N SER A 77 -49.01 -5.05 9.12
CA SER A 77 -48.35 -4.03 9.94
C SER A 77 -47.50 -4.72 11.02
N LEU A 78 -46.23 -4.33 11.14
CA LEU A 78 -45.30 -4.86 12.13
C LEU A 78 -45.03 -3.83 13.22
N THR A 79 -45.14 -4.26 14.47
CA THR A 79 -44.66 -3.48 15.63
C THR A 79 -43.16 -3.73 15.87
N PRO A 80 -42.45 -2.85 16.60
CA PRO A 80 -41.03 -3.03 16.92
C PRO A 80 -40.70 -4.41 17.51
N ASP A 81 -41.55 -4.92 18.40
CA ASP A 81 -41.36 -6.24 19.03
C ASP A 81 -41.52 -7.39 18.04
N GLN A 82 -42.43 -7.26 17.08
CA GLN A 82 -42.69 -8.30 16.07
C GLN A 82 -41.56 -8.43 15.05
N ARG A 83 -40.86 -7.33 14.73
CA ARG A 83 -39.80 -7.34 13.68
C ARG A 83 -38.71 -8.38 13.94
N ARG A 84 -38.37 -8.63 15.20
CA ARG A 84 -37.29 -9.55 15.61
C ARG A 84 -37.49 -11.00 15.14
N THR A 85 -38.73 -11.43 14.94
CA THR A 85 -39.06 -12.82 14.55
C THR A 85 -39.95 -12.92 13.32
N ALA A 86 -40.57 -11.82 12.88
CA ALA A 86 -41.59 -11.83 11.84
C ALA A 86 -41.12 -12.49 10.53
N TRP A 87 -39.89 -12.20 10.06
CA TRP A 87 -39.38 -12.82 8.83
C TRP A 87 -39.16 -14.33 8.99
N SER A 88 -38.46 -14.76 10.05
CA SER A 88 -38.23 -16.19 10.32
C SER A 88 -39.52 -16.98 10.53
N GLU A 89 -40.52 -16.38 11.17
CA GLU A 89 -41.84 -17.01 11.35
C GLU A 89 -42.54 -17.17 10.00
N PHE A 90 -42.45 -16.15 9.13
CA PHE A 90 -43.02 -16.18 7.79
C PHE A 90 -42.36 -17.23 6.88
N GLU A 91 -41.02 -17.32 6.89
CA GLU A 91 -40.28 -18.40 6.21
C GLU A 91 -40.71 -19.78 6.70
N THR A 92 -40.81 -19.94 8.02
CA THR A 92 -41.19 -21.21 8.67
C THR A 92 -42.63 -21.61 8.35
N GLU A 93 -43.58 -20.67 8.39
CA GLU A 93 -44.99 -20.89 8.06
C GLU A 93 -45.16 -21.43 6.63
N HIS A 94 -44.33 -20.97 5.71
CA HIS A 94 -44.40 -21.35 4.30
C HIS A 94 -43.42 -22.45 3.88
N ASP A 95 -42.56 -22.90 4.79
CA ASP A 95 -41.59 -23.98 4.56
C ASP A 95 -40.70 -23.65 3.34
N VAL A 96 -40.09 -22.47 3.43
CA VAL A 96 -39.08 -21.91 2.50
C VAL A 96 -37.93 -21.35 3.32
N THR A 97 -36.70 -21.42 2.82
CA THR A 97 -35.52 -20.86 3.49
C THR A 97 -34.64 -20.17 2.46
N PHE A 98 -34.36 -18.88 2.68
CA PHE A 98 -33.48 -18.11 1.81
C PHE A 98 -32.03 -18.13 2.32
N GLY A 99 -31.08 -18.04 1.41
CA GLY A 99 -29.68 -17.82 1.75
C GLY A 99 -29.38 -16.37 2.15
N TRP A 100 -28.15 -16.11 2.56
CA TRP A 100 -27.70 -14.79 3.00
C TRP A 100 -27.92 -13.71 1.94
N ALA A 101 -27.48 -13.97 0.71
CA ALA A 101 -27.55 -13.00 -0.39
C ALA A 101 -29.00 -12.68 -0.75
N GLU A 102 -29.87 -13.70 -0.78
CA GLU A 102 -31.28 -13.56 -1.06
C GLU A 102 -31.99 -12.73 0.01
N LYS A 103 -31.77 -13.04 1.30
CA LYS A 103 -32.31 -12.25 2.41
C LYS A 103 -31.84 -10.79 2.36
N GLN A 104 -30.56 -10.55 2.04
CA GLN A 104 -30.03 -9.20 1.87
C GLN A 104 -30.71 -8.47 0.72
N GLY A 105 -30.92 -9.15 -0.42
CA GLY A 105 -31.70 -8.61 -1.54
C GLY A 105 -33.12 -8.23 -1.15
N ILE A 106 -33.81 -9.08 -0.37
CA ILE A 106 -35.18 -8.85 0.09
C ILE A 106 -35.23 -7.63 1.02
N ALA A 107 -34.28 -7.53 1.95
CA ALA A 107 -34.18 -6.39 2.87
C ALA A 107 -33.93 -5.07 2.14
N LEU A 108 -33.03 -5.08 1.16
CA LEU A 108 -32.75 -3.92 0.30
C LEU A 108 -33.99 -3.52 -0.51
N TRP A 109 -34.71 -4.48 -1.09
CA TRP A 109 -35.95 -4.19 -1.81
C TRP A 109 -36.97 -3.50 -0.91
N TYR A 110 -37.23 -4.02 0.30
CA TYR A 110 -38.17 -3.38 1.23
C TYR A 110 -37.72 -1.97 1.65
N ARG A 111 -36.42 -1.76 1.85
CA ARG A 111 -35.88 -0.43 2.18
C ARG A 111 -36.11 0.55 1.04
N ASP A 112 -35.80 0.16 -0.19
CA ASP A 112 -35.87 1.03 -1.36
C ASP A 112 -37.32 1.39 -1.75
N HIS A 113 -38.30 0.61 -1.27
CA HIS A 113 -39.74 0.84 -1.42
C HIS A 113 -40.41 1.47 -0.17
N ASP A 114 -39.62 2.01 0.77
CA ASP A 114 -40.09 2.67 1.99
C ASP A 114 -40.97 1.78 2.89
N VAL A 115 -40.72 0.47 2.86
CA VAL A 115 -41.38 -0.53 3.71
C VAL A 115 -40.47 -0.88 4.88
N LEU A 116 -40.06 0.15 5.63
CA LEU A 116 -38.93 0.09 6.57
C LEU A 116 -39.09 -0.94 7.70
N ASP A 117 -40.29 -1.13 8.26
CA ASP A 117 -40.50 -2.14 9.30
C ASP A 117 -40.23 -3.57 8.79
N HIS A 118 -40.47 -3.83 7.51
CA HIS A 118 -40.25 -5.13 6.89
C HIS A 118 -38.77 -5.31 6.53
N ALA A 119 -38.12 -4.26 6.02
CA ALA A 119 -36.68 -4.24 5.84
C ALA A 119 -35.96 -4.54 7.16
N ALA A 120 -36.36 -3.88 8.25
CA ALA A 120 -35.84 -4.12 9.59
C ALA A 120 -36.06 -5.57 10.03
N ALA A 121 -37.25 -6.14 9.80
CA ALA A 121 -37.52 -7.53 10.17
C ALA A 121 -36.63 -8.56 9.44
N VAL A 122 -36.31 -8.31 8.17
CA VAL A 122 -35.39 -9.17 7.39
C VAL A 122 -33.94 -8.95 7.86
N TYR A 123 -33.53 -7.71 8.14
CA TYR A 123 -32.20 -7.42 8.68
C TYR A 123 -31.99 -7.99 10.10
N GLU A 124 -33.02 -8.05 10.94
CA GLU A 124 -32.94 -8.72 12.25
C GLU A 124 -32.66 -10.22 12.11
N ASP A 125 -33.30 -10.86 11.12
CA ASP A 125 -33.05 -12.25 10.81
C ASP A 125 -31.62 -12.48 10.29
N LEU A 126 -31.15 -11.64 9.36
CA LEU A 126 -29.74 -11.62 8.91
C LEU A 126 -28.77 -11.40 10.08
N HIS A 127 -29.05 -10.46 10.98
CA HIS A 127 -28.18 -10.20 12.13
C HIS A 127 -28.11 -11.40 13.08
N ARG A 128 -29.21 -12.14 13.26
CA ARG A 128 -29.23 -13.39 14.02
C ARG A 128 -28.41 -14.48 13.33
N ASP A 129 -28.56 -14.66 12.02
CA ASP A 129 -27.79 -15.64 11.24
C ASP A 129 -26.27 -15.34 11.29
N ALA A 130 -25.91 -14.05 11.23
CA ALA A 130 -24.53 -13.58 11.30
C ALA A 130 -23.82 -13.89 12.62
N ARG A 131 -24.56 -14.07 13.72
CA ARG A 131 -23.98 -14.48 15.01
C ARG A 131 -23.57 -15.95 15.02
N THR A 132 -24.10 -16.75 14.12
CA THR A 132 -23.84 -18.19 14.03
C THR A 132 -22.89 -18.57 12.88
N THR A 133 -22.62 -17.64 11.97
CA THR A 133 -21.83 -17.86 10.76
C THR A 133 -20.60 -16.96 10.75
N SER A 134 -19.40 -17.52 10.55
CA SER A 134 -18.13 -16.77 10.64
C SER A 134 -17.74 -15.99 9.38
N GLU A 135 -18.34 -16.29 8.23
CA GLU A 135 -18.01 -15.67 6.94
C GLU A 135 -19.19 -14.82 6.45
N VAL A 136 -19.40 -13.68 7.11
CA VAL A 136 -20.49 -12.78 6.78
C VAL A 136 -19.93 -11.39 6.47
N ASP A 137 -20.32 -10.85 5.31
CA ASP A 137 -20.02 -9.48 4.93
C ASP A 137 -20.66 -8.52 5.94
N LYS A 138 -19.85 -7.70 6.61
CA LYS A 138 -20.30 -6.77 7.65
C LYS A 138 -21.11 -5.60 7.12
N SER A 139 -21.16 -5.37 5.80
CA SER A 139 -21.93 -4.28 5.18
C SER A 139 -23.38 -4.20 5.65
N TYR A 140 -24.02 -5.34 5.96
CA TYR A 140 -25.38 -5.39 6.50
C TYR A 140 -25.55 -4.58 7.79
N LEU A 141 -24.50 -4.42 8.62
CA LEU A 141 -24.59 -3.66 9.87
C LEU A 141 -24.93 -2.20 9.61
N LEU A 142 -24.26 -1.56 8.64
CA LEU A 142 -24.55 -0.18 8.27
C LEU A 142 -25.93 -0.05 7.63
N GLU A 143 -26.34 -1.03 6.83
CA GLU A 143 -27.66 -1.02 6.21
C GLU A 143 -28.78 -1.16 7.25
N THR A 144 -28.58 -2.05 8.23
CA THR A 144 -29.49 -2.24 9.36
C THR A 144 -29.56 -0.95 10.19
N MET A 145 -28.40 -0.33 10.48
CA MET A 145 -28.34 0.95 11.20
C MET A 145 -29.07 2.06 10.46
N GLY A 146 -28.92 2.14 9.13
CA GLY A 146 -29.62 3.12 8.30
C GLY A 146 -31.14 2.97 8.36
N VAL A 147 -31.66 1.74 8.27
CA VAL A 147 -33.09 1.47 8.42
C VAL A 147 -33.61 1.88 9.80
N TYR A 148 -32.92 1.51 10.89
CA TYR A 148 -33.33 1.88 12.24
C TYR A 148 -33.20 3.37 12.53
N ALA A 149 -32.23 4.06 11.91
CA ALA A 149 -32.10 5.51 12.01
C ALA A 149 -33.30 6.22 11.35
N GLN A 150 -33.74 5.75 10.18
CA GLN A 150 -34.93 6.27 9.50
C GLN A 150 -36.23 5.99 10.28
N LEU A 151 -36.32 4.84 10.94
CA LEU A 151 -37.42 4.51 11.85
C LEU A 151 -37.38 5.31 13.18
N GLY A 152 -36.32 6.08 13.44
CA GLY A 152 -36.15 6.85 14.67
C GLY A 152 -35.82 5.99 15.90
N GLU A 153 -35.35 4.76 15.72
CA GLU A 153 -35.08 3.81 16.80
C GLU A 153 -33.65 3.89 17.30
N TYR A 154 -33.40 4.98 18.04
CA TYR A 154 -32.08 5.32 18.57
C TYR A 154 -31.39 4.17 19.31
N GLU A 155 -32.07 3.53 20.26
CA GLU A 155 -31.46 2.45 21.06
C GLU A 155 -31.01 1.28 20.19
N ARG A 156 -31.75 0.98 19.11
CA ARG A 156 -31.37 -0.12 18.22
C ARG A 156 -30.14 0.22 17.38
N VAL A 157 -30.07 1.45 16.87
CA VAL A 157 -28.87 1.95 16.16
C VAL A 157 -27.66 1.93 17.10
N ARG A 158 -27.83 2.32 18.36
CA ARG A 158 -26.78 2.29 19.38
C ARG A 158 -26.30 0.87 19.69
N GLU A 159 -27.21 -0.10 19.83
CA GLU A 159 -26.85 -1.51 20.00
C GLU A 159 -26.03 -2.05 18.81
N LEU A 160 -26.41 -1.69 17.59
CA LEU A 160 -25.69 -2.09 16.38
C LEU A 160 -24.31 -1.42 16.26
N LEU A 161 -24.14 -0.19 16.74
CA LEU A 161 -22.84 0.48 16.77
C LEU A 161 -21.82 -0.31 17.61
N VAL A 162 -22.25 -0.99 18.68
CA VAL A 162 -21.36 -1.86 19.47
C VAL A 162 -20.74 -2.93 18.57
N HIS A 163 -21.54 -3.56 17.71
CA HIS A 163 -21.05 -4.58 16.77
C HIS A 163 -20.17 -4.01 15.66
N VAL A 164 -20.47 -2.80 15.16
CA VAL A 164 -19.60 -2.10 14.20
C VAL A 164 -18.25 -1.79 14.85
N LYS A 165 -18.24 -1.35 16.11
CA LYS A 165 -17.02 -1.08 16.87
C LYS A 165 -16.21 -2.35 17.10
N GLU A 166 -16.85 -3.46 17.50
CA GLU A 166 -16.19 -4.77 17.64
C GLU A 166 -15.52 -5.21 16.33
N ALA A 167 -16.22 -5.06 15.19
CA ALA A 167 -15.67 -5.38 13.87
C ALA A 167 -14.48 -4.47 13.50
N TYR A 168 -14.53 -3.18 13.84
CA TYR A 168 -13.44 -2.24 13.61
C TYR A 168 -12.20 -2.58 14.47
N GLU A 169 -12.39 -2.86 15.76
CA GLU A 169 -11.31 -3.26 16.67
C GLU A 169 -10.66 -4.59 16.23
N ALA A 170 -11.47 -5.52 15.68
CA ALA A 170 -11.00 -6.76 15.08
C ALA A 170 -10.33 -6.58 13.69
N LYS A 171 -10.34 -5.37 13.12
CA LYS A 171 -9.85 -5.06 11.76
C LYS A 171 -10.58 -5.80 10.64
N GLU A 172 -11.83 -6.16 10.88
CA GLU A 172 -12.73 -6.76 9.87
C GLU A 172 -13.34 -5.69 8.96
N VAL A 173 -13.41 -4.45 9.44
CA VAL A 173 -13.85 -3.27 8.68
C VAL A 173 -12.85 -2.13 8.84
N ASP A 174 -12.89 -1.16 7.92
CA ASP A 174 -12.00 0.00 7.96
C ASP A 174 -12.58 1.17 8.81
N ARG A 175 -11.82 2.26 8.86
CA ARG A 175 -12.20 3.47 9.61
C ARG A 175 -13.40 4.17 9.00
N GLU A 176 -13.51 4.22 7.67
CA GLU A 176 -14.62 4.89 6.97
C GLU A 176 -15.94 4.20 7.31
N PHE A 177 -15.93 2.88 7.40
CA PHE A 177 -17.06 2.07 7.84
C PHE A 177 -17.51 2.40 9.28
N TYR A 178 -16.56 2.50 10.22
CA TYR A 178 -16.88 2.86 11.60
C TYR A 178 -17.43 4.29 11.71
N GLU A 179 -16.85 5.24 10.98
CA GLU A 179 -17.33 6.62 10.92
C GLU A 179 -18.73 6.74 10.32
N ALA A 180 -19.07 5.92 9.31
CA ALA A 180 -20.43 5.84 8.78
C ALA A 180 -21.44 5.35 9.83
N GLY A 181 -21.08 4.35 10.64
CA GLY A 181 -21.91 3.89 11.76
C GLY A 181 -22.19 4.99 12.79
N LEU A 182 -21.18 5.79 13.13
CA LEU A 182 -21.36 6.96 14.00
C LEU A 182 -22.29 8.02 13.38
N GLY A 183 -22.24 8.17 12.04
CA GLY A 183 -23.16 9.02 11.29
C GLY A 183 -24.63 8.64 11.53
N TYR A 184 -24.96 7.36 11.43
CA TYR A 184 -26.32 6.87 11.69
C TYR A 184 -26.76 7.06 13.15
N VAL A 185 -25.85 6.92 14.13
CA VAL A 185 -26.17 7.24 15.53
C VAL A 185 -26.52 8.71 15.70
N ALA A 186 -25.77 9.60 15.05
CA ALA A 186 -26.05 11.03 15.09
C ALA A 186 -27.38 11.37 14.40
N GLU A 187 -27.71 10.70 13.30
CA GLU A 187 -28.99 10.85 12.61
C GLU A 187 -30.17 10.38 13.49
N ALA A 188 -30.08 9.17 14.03
CA ALA A 188 -31.11 8.62 14.91
C ALA A 188 -31.31 9.48 16.17
N ALA A 189 -30.24 10.00 16.76
CA ALA A 189 -30.31 10.90 17.91
C ALA A 189 -31.06 12.20 17.61
N ARG A 190 -30.90 12.76 16.41
CA ARG A 190 -31.65 13.96 15.99
C ARG A 190 -33.14 13.67 15.92
N SER A 191 -33.52 12.51 15.36
CA SER A 191 -34.92 12.07 15.29
C SER A 191 -35.50 11.75 16.68
N TYR A 192 -34.67 11.33 17.63
CA TYR A 192 -35.05 10.97 19.00
C TYR A 192 -35.23 12.18 19.94
N SER A 193 -34.69 13.36 19.59
CA SER A 193 -34.62 14.57 20.44
C SER A 193 -35.94 15.26 20.83
N GLY A 194 -37.07 14.54 20.74
CA GLY A 194 -38.32 14.90 21.40
C GLY A 194 -38.38 14.56 22.90
N ILE A 195 -37.35 13.93 23.48
CA ILE A 195 -37.33 13.50 24.89
C ILE A 195 -36.09 14.05 25.60
N GLU A 196 -36.28 15.08 26.43
CA GLU A 196 -35.29 15.60 27.38
C GLU A 196 -34.97 14.50 28.43
N SER A 197 -33.84 13.79 28.28
CA SER A 197 -33.34 12.90 29.35
C SER A 197 -31.85 13.11 29.60
N GLU A 198 -31.42 12.97 30.87
CA GLU A 198 -30.04 13.21 31.34
C GLU A 198 -29.00 12.25 30.72
N ASP A 199 -29.40 11.11 30.16
CA ASP A 199 -28.50 10.16 29.48
C ASP A 199 -27.97 10.71 28.13
N ASP A 200 -28.63 11.72 27.56
CA ASP A 200 -28.25 12.38 26.31
C ASP A 200 -26.98 13.22 26.48
N ALA A 201 -26.69 13.68 27.71
CA ALA A 201 -25.48 14.43 28.03
C ALA A 201 -24.22 13.56 27.98
N GLY A 202 -24.33 12.28 28.36
CA GLY A 202 -23.20 11.33 28.31
C GLY A 202 -22.80 11.01 26.88
N ILE A 203 -23.79 10.75 26.02
CA ILE A 203 -23.60 10.42 24.61
C ILE A 203 -23.13 11.65 23.83
N ARG A 204 -23.71 12.81 24.10
CA ARG A 204 -23.24 14.08 23.55
C ARG A 204 -21.80 14.37 23.98
N ASN A 205 -21.40 14.08 25.22
CA ASN A 205 -20.01 14.20 25.64
C ASN A 205 -19.10 13.20 24.92
N THR A 206 -19.51 11.94 24.76
CA THR A 206 -18.72 10.95 24.01
C THR A 206 -18.55 11.36 22.55
N LEU A 207 -19.62 11.85 21.90
CA LEU A 207 -19.56 12.39 20.55
C LEU A 207 -18.69 13.65 20.47
N LEU A 208 -18.77 14.56 21.45
CA LEU A 208 -17.93 15.76 21.49
C LEU A 208 -16.45 15.44 21.73
N VAL A 209 -16.14 14.48 22.60
CA VAL A 209 -14.76 14.00 22.80
C VAL A 209 -14.23 13.40 21.51
N TYR A 210 -15.02 12.57 20.84
CA TYR A 210 -14.61 11.94 19.58
C TYR A 210 -14.47 12.96 18.44
N ILE A 211 -15.39 13.92 18.34
CA ILE A 211 -15.27 15.05 17.38
C ILE A 211 -13.99 15.83 17.65
N HIS A 212 -13.67 16.13 18.90
CA HIS A 212 -12.45 16.85 19.27
C HIS A 212 -11.18 16.03 18.95
N GLU A 213 -11.17 14.72 19.20
CA GLU A 213 -10.07 13.83 18.82
C GLU A 213 -9.89 13.80 17.29
N LEU A 214 -10.98 13.68 16.53
CA LEU A 214 -10.96 13.73 15.07
C LEU A 214 -10.47 15.08 14.52
N GLU A 215 -10.88 16.19 15.12
CA GLU A 215 -10.41 17.53 14.75
C GLU A 215 -8.93 17.71 15.07
N SER A 216 -8.48 17.23 16.22
CA SER A 216 -7.06 17.23 16.59
C SER A 216 -6.22 16.40 15.61
N ASP A 217 -6.68 15.21 15.23
CA ASP A 217 -5.99 14.36 14.26
C ASP A 217 -5.94 15.00 12.87
N ARG A 218 -7.04 15.63 12.43
CA ARG A 218 -7.08 16.38 11.17
C ARG A 218 -6.12 17.56 11.17
N GLU A 219 -6.03 18.29 12.27
CA GLU A 219 -5.10 19.42 12.37
C GLU A 219 -3.65 18.95 12.43
N ASN A 220 -3.35 17.89 13.17
CA ASN A 220 -2.03 17.27 13.17
C ASN A 220 -1.62 16.80 11.77
N ALA A 221 -2.53 16.12 11.05
CA ALA A 221 -2.30 15.71 9.67
C ALA A 221 -2.10 16.91 8.72
N ARG A 222 -2.87 17.98 8.88
CA ARG A 222 -2.70 19.24 8.11
C ARG A 222 -1.35 19.89 8.38
N LEU A 223 -0.94 19.98 9.65
CA LEU A 223 0.35 20.52 10.04
C LEU A 223 1.50 19.67 9.49
N GLU A 224 1.35 18.35 9.48
CA GLU A 224 2.33 17.44 8.91
C GLU A 224 2.42 17.56 7.38
N ILE A 225 1.27 17.65 6.69
CA ILE A 225 1.23 17.93 5.25
C ILE A 225 1.85 19.30 4.93
N SER A 226 1.53 20.34 5.71
CA SER A 226 2.10 21.67 5.55
C SER A 226 3.62 21.68 5.80
N ARG A 227 4.09 20.94 6.80
CA ARG A 227 5.52 20.74 7.09
C ARG A 227 6.25 19.99 5.96
N LEU A 228 5.64 18.95 5.41
CA LEU A 228 6.18 18.22 4.26
C LEU A 228 6.21 19.10 3.00
N GLN A 229 5.15 19.88 2.74
CA GLN A 229 5.04 20.78 1.59
C GLN A 229 5.99 21.99 1.67
N SER A 230 6.29 22.48 2.88
CA SER A 230 7.20 23.61 3.09
C SER A 230 8.70 23.28 2.95
N GLY A 231 9.05 21.98 2.87
CA GLY A 231 10.45 21.52 2.82
C GLY A 231 11.25 21.79 4.09
N VAL A 232 10.61 22.21 5.19
CA VAL A 232 11.26 22.49 6.49
C VAL A 232 11.81 21.21 7.09
N LEU A 233 11.03 20.12 7.09
CA LEU A 233 11.47 18.81 7.57
C LEU A 233 12.73 18.31 6.84
N PHE A 234 12.79 18.46 5.51
CA PHE A 234 13.96 18.07 4.73
C PHE A 234 15.21 18.88 5.11
N LYS A 235 15.07 20.17 5.45
CA LYS A 235 16.19 21.01 5.90
C LYS A 235 16.70 20.59 7.27
N GLU A 236 15.81 20.30 8.21
CA GLU A 236 16.17 19.83 9.55
C GLU A 236 16.84 18.45 9.51
N GLU A 237 16.27 17.51 8.75
CA GLU A 237 16.86 16.18 8.57
C GLU A 237 18.22 16.23 7.87
N ARG A 238 18.37 17.09 6.84
CA ARG A 238 19.66 17.30 6.16
C ARG A 238 20.70 17.89 7.09
N GLN A 239 20.32 18.86 7.92
CA GLN A 239 21.20 19.46 8.92
C GLN A 239 21.65 18.42 9.97
N ALA A 240 20.72 17.59 10.45
CA ALA A 240 21.04 16.48 11.36
C ALA A 240 22.01 15.45 10.74
N ALA A 241 21.86 15.15 9.44
CA ALA A 241 22.78 14.28 8.71
C ALA A 241 24.20 14.89 8.64
N ILE A 242 24.31 16.19 8.38
CA ILE A 242 25.59 16.93 8.36
C ILE A 242 26.25 16.93 9.73
N GLU A 243 25.49 17.22 10.78
CA GLU A 243 26.00 17.23 12.15
C GLU A 243 26.53 15.86 12.56
N TRP A 244 25.80 14.80 12.26
CA TRP A 244 26.26 13.46 12.52
C TRP A 244 27.54 13.11 11.75
N LEU A 245 27.61 13.45 10.46
CA LEU A 245 28.82 13.25 9.65
C LEU A 245 30.02 14.00 10.24
N ASN A 246 29.83 15.24 10.68
CA ASN A 246 30.89 16.01 11.32
C ASN A 246 31.32 15.43 12.67
N GLN A 247 30.38 14.93 13.48
CA GLN A 247 30.67 14.33 14.78
C GLN A 247 31.44 13.01 14.65
N ASN A 248 31.08 12.17 13.68
CA ASN A 248 31.62 10.82 13.57
C ASN A 248 32.81 10.73 12.61
N LEU A 249 32.86 11.59 11.58
CA LEU A 249 33.80 11.51 10.46
C LEU A 249 34.40 12.89 10.11
N GLY A 250 34.35 13.86 11.02
CA GLY A 250 34.61 15.27 10.72
C GLY A 250 35.96 15.57 10.05
N GLN A 251 37.01 14.80 10.32
CA GLN A 251 38.28 14.95 9.60
C GLN A 251 38.18 14.54 8.13
N LEU A 252 37.53 13.41 7.84
CA LEU A 252 37.32 12.91 6.48
C LEU A 252 36.40 13.88 5.70
N VAL A 253 35.27 14.26 6.27
CA VAL A 253 34.25 15.11 5.63
C VAL A 253 34.80 16.49 5.22
N ARG A 254 35.85 16.98 5.90
CA ARG A 254 36.51 18.25 5.56
C ARG A 254 37.42 18.17 4.34
N VAL A 255 37.92 16.99 3.99
CA VAL A 255 38.93 16.80 2.92
C VAL A 255 38.37 16.11 1.68
N LEU A 256 37.18 15.51 1.76
CA LEU A 256 36.44 14.97 0.61
C LEU A 256 36.17 16.05 -0.44
N SER A 257 36.04 15.62 -1.69
CA SER A 257 35.53 16.46 -2.76
C SER A 257 34.13 16.99 -2.46
N PRO A 258 33.74 18.16 -2.99
CA PRO A 258 32.38 18.68 -2.84
C PRO A 258 31.31 17.66 -3.28
N ASP A 259 31.53 16.99 -4.41
CA ASP A 259 30.58 16.03 -4.98
C ASP A 259 30.49 14.75 -4.14
N ALA A 260 31.62 14.25 -3.62
CA ALA A 260 31.63 13.11 -2.72
C ALA A 260 30.94 13.43 -1.39
N LYS A 261 31.17 14.63 -0.86
CA LYS A 261 30.54 15.11 0.36
C LYS A 261 29.03 15.23 0.21
N GLU A 262 28.53 15.81 -0.88
CA GLU A 262 27.09 15.93 -1.10
C GLU A 262 26.44 14.55 -1.25
N SER A 263 27.04 13.67 -2.06
CA SER A 263 26.54 12.29 -2.24
C SER A 263 26.52 11.51 -0.92
N LEU A 264 27.49 11.76 -0.04
CA LEU A 264 27.56 11.14 1.28
C LEU A 264 26.48 11.70 2.23
N ILE A 265 26.22 13.01 2.21
CA ILE A 265 25.13 13.64 2.97
C ILE A 265 23.79 13.05 2.54
N GLU A 266 23.53 12.95 1.23
CA GLU A 266 22.31 12.33 0.70
C GLU A 266 22.17 10.88 1.14
N ALA A 267 23.23 10.09 1.10
CA ALA A 267 23.20 8.70 1.52
C ALA A 267 22.84 8.56 3.02
N VAL A 268 23.45 9.40 3.87
CA VAL A 268 23.18 9.41 5.31
C VAL A 268 21.77 9.89 5.60
N LEU A 269 21.33 10.97 4.96
CA LEU A 269 19.98 11.51 5.06
C LEU A 269 18.93 10.43 4.76
N ASN A 270 19.07 9.75 3.61
CA ASN A 270 18.16 8.68 3.23
C ASN A 270 18.22 7.48 4.19
N SER A 271 19.38 7.17 4.77
CA SER A 271 19.51 6.04 5.71
C SER A 271 18.92 6.30 7.09
N ARG A 272 18.67 7.56 7.46
CA ARG A 272 18.27 7.95 8.82
C ARG A 272 16.95 8.69 8.88
N SER A 273 16.46 9.20 7.76
CA SER A 273 15.16 9.87 7.66
C SER A 273 14.03 8.83 7.72
N PRO A 274 13.14 8.89 8.74
CA PRO A 274 11.95 8.06 8.79
C PRO A 274 10.92 8.47 7.72
N THR A 275 11.01 9.68 7.17
CA THR A 275 10.07 10.21 6.17
C THR A 275 10.38 9.74 4.75
N LEU A 276 11.62 9.32 4.45
CA LEU A 276 12.06 8.93 3.11
C LEU A 276 11.97 7.43 2.78
N GLN A 277 11.22 6.64 3.58
CA GLN A 277 11.19 5.16 3.52
C GLN A 277 10.96 4.56 2.12
N ILE A 278 10.19 5.21 1.25
CA ILE A 278 9.81 4.69 -0.06
C ILE A 278 11.01 4.64 -1.04
N GLU A 279 12.00 5.54 -0.89
CA GLU A 279 13.15 5.62 -1.81
C GLU A 279 14.45 4.99 -1.27
N GLN A 280 14.50 4.64 0.02
CA GLN A 280 15.71 4.17 0.72
C GLN A 280 16.41 2.99 0.02
N CYS A 281 15.63 2.05 -0.50
CA CYS A 281 16.14 0.86 -1.19
C CYS A 281 16.96 1.20 -2.44
N ARG A 282 16.68 2.35 -3.07
CA ARG A 282 17.39 2.82 -4.26
C ARG A 282 18.46 3.86 -3.92
N SER A 283 18.10 4.85 -3.11
CA SER A 283 18.92 6.04 -2.88
C SER A 283 20.15 5.74 -2.04
N ILE A 284 20.07 4.86 -1.04
CA ILE A 284 21.17 4.62 -0.10
C ILE A 284 22.38 3.94 -0.78
N PRO A 285 22.25 2.78 -1.45
CA PRO A 285 23.41 2.17 -2.13
C PRO A 285 23.97 3.06 -3.23
N GLN A 286 23.10 3.83 -3.90
CA GLN A 286 23.51 4.76 -4.96
C GLN A 286 24.30 5.95 -4.41
N GLY A 287 23.86 6.57 -3.32
CA GLY A 287 24.56 7.69 -2.69
C GLY A 287 25.97 7.29 -2.24
N PHE A 288 26.12 6.14 -1.60
CA PHE A 288 27.45 5.63 -1.22
C PHE A 288 28.33 5.30 -2.43
N GLY A 289 27.77 4.70 -3.48
CA GLY A 289 28.50 4.44 -4.72
C GLY A 289 28.97 5.73 -5.40
N ARG A 290 28.10 6.74 -5.49
CA ARG A 290 28.44 8.06 -6.06
C ARG A 290 29.48 8.79 -5.24
N ALA A 291 29.43 8.71 -3.91
CA ALA A 291 30.45 9.29 -3.05
C ALA A 291 31.85 8.70 -3.34
N VAL A 292 31.91 7.37 -3.51
CA VAL A 292 33.16 6.68 -3.88
C VAL A 292 33.59 7.03 -5.31
N GLU A 293 32.67 7.06 -6.27
CA GLU A 293 32.97 7.45 -7.66
C GLU A 293 33.53 8.87 -7.73
N ALA A 294 32.88 9.83 -7.09
CA ALA A 294 33.30 11.23 -7.08
C ALA A 294 34.69 11.40 -6.46
N GLU A 295 34.94 10.78 -5.31
CA GLU A 295 36.23 10.89 -4.63
C GLU A 295 37.36 10.22 -5.43
N PHE A 296 37.09 9.04 -6.00
CA PHE A 296 38.07 8.33 -6.82
C PHE A 296 38.37 9.11 -8.11
N ASN A 297 37.35 9.67 -8.75
CA ASN A 297 37.56 10.45 -9.97
C ASN A 297 38.45 11.66 -9.69
N GLU A 298 38.18 12.42 -8.63
CA GLU A 298 38.97 13.62 -8.32
C GLU A 298 40.39 13.29 -7.81
N LYS A 299 40.53 12.32 -6.88
CA LYS A 299 41.83 12.07 -6.22
C LYS A 299 42.74 11.11 -6.95
N VAL A 300 42.19 10.24 -7.80
CA VAL A 300 42.96 9.20 -8.49
C VAL A 300 42.89 9.38 -9.99
N TRP A 301 41.68 9.39 -10.53
CA TRP A 301 41.50 9.37 -11.98
C TRP A 301 42.02 10.63 -12.64
N ASP A 302 41.64 11.81 -12.18
CA ASP A 302 42.04 13.09 -12.80
C ASP A 302 43.55 13.31 -12.80
N ILE A 303 44.25 12.81 -11.78
CA ILE A 303 45.72 12.85 -11.71
C ILE A 303 46.35 11.95 -12.77
N VAL A 304 45.81 10.74 -12.95
CA VAL A 304 46.33 9.74 -13.87
C VAL A 304 45.88 9.99 -15.31
N LYS A 305 44.72 10.64 -15.50
CA LYS A 305 44.06 10.85 -16.78
C LYS A 305 44.95 11.56 -17.78
N SER A 306 45.74 12.55 -17.35
CA SER A 306 46.70 13.23 -18.24
C SER A 306 47.78 12.28 -18.78
N LYS A 307 48.40 11.48 -17.90
CA LYS A 307 49.38 10.43 -18.27
C LYS A 307 48.74 9.34 -19.14
N LEU A 308 47.50 8.99 -18.83
CA LEU A 308 46.73 8.00 -19.56
C LEU A 308 46.37 8.49 -20.96
N ASP A 309 45.93 9.73 -21.07
CA ASP A 309 45.60 10.37 -22.34
C ASP A 309 46.84 10.41 -23.23
N GLU A 310 48.04 10.66 -22.70
CA GLU A 310 49.28 10.55 -23.47
C GLU A 310 49.59 9.11 -23.93
N ALA A 311 49.38 8.11 -23.07
CA ALA A 311 49.59 6.71 -23.40
C ALA A 311 48.54 6.14 -24.39
N ILE A 312 47.30 6.63 -24.31
CA ILE A 312 46.12 6.13 -25.04
C ILE A 312 45.84 6.93 -26.32
N LYS A 313 46.21 8.22 -26.41
CA LYS A 313 46.06 9.08 -27.63
C LYS A 313 46.64 8.44 -28.90
N ARG A 314 47.61 7.52 -28.77
CA ARG A 314 48.19 6.77 -29.90
C ARG A 314 47.31 5.62 -30.41
N ARG A 315 46.26 5.20 -29.70
CA ARG A 315 45.44 4.03 -30.04
C ARG A 315 43.93 4.24 -30.08
N PHE A 316 43.36 5.25 -29.39
CA PHE A 316 41.91 5.41 -29.30
C PHE A 316 41.47 6.88 -29.38
N SER A 317 40.51 7.17 -30.26
CA SER A 317 39.88 8.49 -30.39
C SER A 317 38.69 8.63 -29.44
N PHE A 318 38.68 9.73 -28.68
CA PHE A 318 37.50 10.34 -28.03
C PHE A 318 36.57 9.42 -27.22
N VAL A 319 36.98 9.01 -26.03
CA VAL A 319 36.03 8.48 -25.04
C VAL A 319 36.14 9.32 -23.77
N ARG A 320 35.03 9.96 -23.37
CA ARG A 320 34.88 10.56 -22.04
C ARG A 320 34.78 9.41 -21.04
N TYR A 321 35.78 9.27 -20.19
CA TYR A 321 35.80 8.27 -19.12
C TYR A 321 35.57 8.96 -17.79
N ASP A 322 34.33 9.01 -17.33
CA ASP A 322 34.06 9.08 -15.89
C ASP A 322 34.00 7.63 -15.39
N LEU A 323 34.76 7.30 -14.35
CA LEU A 323 34.80 5.93 -13.86
C LEU A 323 33.60 5.68 -12.94
N SER A 324 32.70 4.82 -13.40
CA SER A 324 31.68 4.22 -12.53
C SER A 324 32.30 3.28 -11.49
N ILE A 325 31.59 3.02 -10.40
CA ILE A 325 31.99 2.13 -9.31
C ILE A 325 32.30 0.72 -9.81
N ASN A 326 31.58 0.29 -10.84
CA ASN A 326 31.80 -0.99 -11.52
C ASN A 326 33.14 -1.02 -12.26
N ASN A 327 33.54 0.11 -12.87
CA ASN A 327 34.83 0.21 -13.54
C ASN A 327 35.97 0.35 -12.54
N ILE A 328 35.78 1.12 -11.46
CA ILE A 328 36.72 1.24 -10.34
C ILE A 328 36.99 -0.16 -9.77
N TYR A 329 35.94 -0.91 -9.42
CA TYR A 329 36.05 -2.29 -8.97
C TYR A 329 36.86 -3.15 -9.95
N ARG A 330 36.50 -3.16 -11.24
CA ARG A 330 37.18 -3.98 -12.25
C ARG A 330 38.65 -3.63 -12.42
N ILE A 331 39.00 -2.34 -12.39
CA ILE A 331 40.40 -1.87 -12.46
C ILE A 331 41.21 -2.40 -11.28
N LEU A 332 40.66 -2.30 -10.07
CA LEU A 332 41.36 -2.67 -8.84
C LEU A 332 41.42 -4.19 -8.63
N ALA A 333 40.36 -4.92 -9.01
CA ALA A 333 40.24 -6.37 -8.84
C ALA A 333 40.95 -7.19 -9.93
N ASP A 334 41.34 -6.54 -11.04
CA ASP A 334 41.88 -7.20 -12.25
C ASP A 334 40.90 -8.20 -12.90
N GLU A 335 39.59 -7.90 -12.80
CA GLU A 335 38.53 -8.77 -13.30
C GLU A 335 37.88 -8.23 -14.59
N GLY A 336 37.82 -9.08 -15.63
CA GLY A 336 36.86 -8.95 -16.74
C GLY A 336 37.40 -9.24 -18.14
N SER A 337 36.52 -9.72 -19.01
CA SER A 337 36.70 -9.92 -20.45
C SER A 337 35.90 -8.87 -21.27
N GLY A 338 36.39 -8.48 -22.46
CA GLY A 338 35.69 -7.57 -23.40
C GLY A 338 36.40 -6.25 -23.73
N LYS A 339 35.82 -5.40 -24.59
CA LYS A 339 36.42 -4.14 -25.13
C LYS A 339 36.74 -3.07 -24.07
N THR A 340 36.14 -3.13 -22.88
CA THR A 340 36.47 -2.27 -21.73
C THR A 340 37.79 -2.68 -21.04
N SER A 341 38.42 -3.77 -21.47
CA SER A 341 39.66 -4.30 -20.88
C SER A 341 40.90 -3.49 -21.21
N GLU A 342 40.95 -2.77 -22.34
CA GLU A 342 42.21 -2.13 -22.78
C GLU A 342 42.51 -0.85 -22.01
N VAL A 343 41.51 0.00 -21.77
CA VAL A 343 41.64 1.19 -20.90
C VAL A 343 41.94 0.79 -19.47
N ARG A 344 41.32 -0.31 -19.00
CA ARG A 344 41.59 -0.91 -17.70
C ARG A 344 43.05 -1.38 -17.59
N LEU A 345 43.52 -2.14 -18.57
CA LEU A 345 44.91 -2.64 -18.61
C LEU A 345 45.92 -1.50 -18.73
N ALA A 346 45.59 -0.45 -19.49
CA ALA A 346 46.46 0.72 -19.66
C ALA A 346 46.50 1.62 -18.42
N SER A 347 45.38 1.76 -17.70
CA SER A 347 45.28 2.64 -16.50
C SER A 347 45.80 2.00 -15.23
N ARG A 348 45.69 0.68 -15.12
CA ARG A 348 46.03 -0.06 -13.91
C ARG A 348 47.47 0.21 -13.41
N PRO A 349 48.53 0.19 -14.23
CA PRO A 349 49.89 0.47 -13.74
C PRO A 349 50.02 1.83 -13.07
N TYR A 350 49.43 2.88 -13.65
CA TYR A 350 49.48 4.23 -13.10
C TYR A 350 48.65 4.38 -11.83
N ILE A 351 47.49 3.70 -11.76
CA ILE A 351 46.67 3.69 -10.55
C ILE A 351 47.37 2.93 -9.42
N ILE A 352 48.05 1.82 -9.73
CA ILE A 352 48.88 1.08 -8.76
C ILE A 352 50.05 1.93 -8.29
N GLU A 353 50.72 2.64 -9.19
CA GLU A 353 51.80 3.56 -8.85
C GLU A 353 51.32 4.67 -7.91
N LEU A 354 50.13 5.23 -8.17
CA LEU A 354 49.56 6.33 -7.38
C LEU A 354 49.11 5.88 -5.99
N LEU A 355 48.33 4.80 -5.91
CA LEU A 355 47.77 4.31 -4.65
C LEU A 355 48.79 3.48 -3.85
N GLY A 356 49.79 2.90 -4.50
CA GLY A 356 50.69 1.94 -3.88
C GLY A 356 50.05 0.55 -3.70
N GLN A 357 50.89 -0.48 -3.67
CA GLN A 357 50.43 -1.87 -3.51
C GLN A 357 49.77 -2.12 -2.15
N ASP A 358 50.18 -1.40 -1.11
CA ASP A 358 49.66 -1.57 0.25
C ASP A 358 48.22 -1.07 0.39
N ILE A 359 47.86 0.04 -0.28
CA ILE A 359 46.46 0.49 -0.34
C ILE A 359 45.65 -0.58 -1.07
N LEU A 360 46.13 -1.06 -2.23
CA LEU A 360 45.44 -2.10 -3.01
C LEU A 360 45.31 -3.45 -2.31
N ALA A 361 46.25 -3.82 -1.44
CA ALA A 361 46.19 -5.03 -0.63
C ALA A 361 45.18 -4.89 0.52
N ASN A 362 45.06 -3.69 1.10
CA ASN A 362 44.07 -3.35 2.14
C ASN A 362 42.68 -3.03 1.59
N LEU A 363 42.59 -2.74 0.29
CA LEU A 363 41.34 -2.67 -0.45
C LEU A 363 40.76 -4.08 -0.54
N GLU A 364 39.99 -4.47 0.47
CA GLU A 364 39.25 -5.73 0.48
C GLU A 364 38.36 -5.82 -0.77
N ARG A 365 38.84 -6.50 -1.83
CA ARG A 365 38.18 -6.61 -3.14
C ARG A 365 36.71 -7.02 -3.02
N ASN A 366 36.41 -7.86 -2.04
CA ASN A 366 35.07 -8.34 -1.73
C ASN A 366 34.11 -7.19 -1.39
N ARG A 367 34.58 -6.13 -0.72
CA ARG A 367 33.75 -5.01 -0.27
C ARG A 367 33.37 -4.04 -1.39
N LEU A 368 34.30 -3.72 -2.30
CA LEU A 368 33.99 -2.96 -3.52
C LEU A 368 33.02 -3.72 -4.44
N ASN A 369 33.18 -5.05 -4.54
CA ASN A 369 32.24 -5.90 -5.26
C ASN A 369 30.83 -5.85 -4.62
N THR A 370 30.74 -5.89 -3.29
CA THR A 370 29.49 -5.71 -2.55
C THR A 370 28.86 -4.36 -2.91
N LEU A 371 29.58 -3.24 -2.79
CA LEU A 371 29.05 -1.93 -3.15
C LEU A 371 28.60 -1.85 -4.61
N SER A 372 29.42 -2.34 -5.54
CA SER A 372 29.11 -2.41 -6.98
C SER A 372 27.83 -3.22 -7.25
N THR A 373 27.67 -4.36 -6.59
CA THR A 373 26.51 -5.24 -6.72
C THR A 373 25.26 -4.56 -6.20
N HIS A 374 25.31 -4.00 -4.98
CA HIS A 374 24.16 -3.33 -4.38
C HIS A 374 23.79 -2.04 -5.11
N PHE A 375 24.76 -1.27 -5.57
CA PHE A 375 24.55 -0.10 -6.43
C PHE A 375 23.84 -0.48 -7.74
N THR A 376 24.33 -1.52 -8.42
CA THR A 376 23.77 -1.99 -9.69
C THR A 376 22.35 -2.54 -9.49
N ASP A 377 22.15 -3.38 -8.48
CA ASP A 377 20.86 -3.98 -8.18
C ASP A 377 19.83 -2.92 -7.73
N ALA A 378 20.25 -1.89 -7.01
CA ALA A 378 19.41 -0.74 -6.64
C ALA A 378 19.03 0.11 -7.87
N ARG A 379 19.93 0.23 -8.86
CA ARG A 379 19.71 1.03 -10.07
C ARG A 379 18.86 0.34 -11.13
N HIS A 380 19.07 -0.95 -11.33
CA HIS A 380 18.51 -1.69 -12.46
C HIS A 380 17.55 -2.82 -12.03
N GLY A 381 17.38 -3.04 -10.73
CA GLY A 381 16.82 -4.27 -10.22
C GLY A 381 17.86 -5.39 -10.23
N SER A 382 17.63 -6.41 -9.41
CA SER A 382 18.51 -7.57 -9.34
C SER A 382 18.45 -8.44 -10.60
N ARG A 383 19.50 -9.24 -10.84
CA ARG A 383 19.51 -10.25 -11.91
C ARG A 383 18.25 -11.11 -11.83
N GLY A 384 17.43 -11.06 -12.89
CA GLY A 384 16.12 -11.73 -12.95
C GLY A 384 14.92 -10.80 -12.71
N GLY A 385 15.11 -9.48 -12.70
CA GLY A 385 14.01 -8.50 -12.67
C GLY A 385 13.37 -8.29 -11.29
N ARG A 386 13.94 -8.86 -10.22
CA ARG A 386 13.39 -8.67 -8.87
C ARG A 386 13.82 -7.31 -8.32
N LYS A 387 12.87 -6.58 -7.72
CA LYS A 387 13.10 -5.29 -7.05
C LYS A 387 14.13 -5.43 -5.92
N TYR A 388 14.92 -4.39 -5.69
CA TYR A 388 15.82 -4.32 -4.55
C TYR A 388 15.00 -4.13 -3.27
N THR A 389 15.09 -5.06 -2.32
CA THR A 389 14.19 -5.14 -1.16
C THR A 389 14.80 -4.53 0.10
N VAL A 390 13.96 -4.19 1.08
CA VAL A 390 14.38 -3.70 2.40
C VAL A 390 15.34 -4.68 3.09
N LYS A 391 15.07 -5.99 2.99
CA LYS A 391 15.99 -7.03 3.51
C LYS A 391 17.40 -6.92 2.92
N ARG A 392 17.50 -6.65 1.62
CA ARG A 392 18.78 -6.47 0.92
C ARG A 392 19.45 -5.15 1.26
N LEU A 393 18.67 -4.09 1.49
CA LEU A 393 19.16 -2.83 2.01
C LEU A 393 19.78 -3.00 3.40
N ASN A 394 19.11 -3.71 4.31
CA ASN A 394 19.63 -3.95 5.66
C ASN A 394 20.92 -4.77 5.60
N GLN A 395 20.96 -5.81 4.77
CA GLN A 395 22.19 -6.55 4.50
C GLN A 395 23.31 -5.64 3.99
N PHE A 396 23.01 -4.73 3.05
CA PHE A 396 23.98 -3.76 2.55
C PHE A 396 24.50 -2.86 3.68
N LEU A 397 23.62 -2.31 4.53
CA LEU A 397 23.99 -1.44 5.65
C LEU A 397 24.88 -2.16 6.67
N ASP A 398 24.61 -3.44 6.93
CA ASP A 398 25.42 -4.30 7.78
C ASP A 398 26.79 -4.58 7.15
N ASP A 399 26.82 -4.95 5.87
CA ASP A 399 28.03 -5.27 5.12
C ASP A 399 28.98 -4.07 5.00
N ILE A 400 28.43 -2.87 4.85
CA ILE A 400 29.23 -1.64 4.74
C ILE A 400 29.61 -1.03 6.09
N GLY A 401 28.93 -1.45 7.16
CA GLY A 401 29.16 -0.94 8.51
C GLY A 401 28.94 0.56 8.62
N VAL A 402 28.00 1.13 7.85
CA VAL A 402 27.79 2.60 7.75
C VAL A 402 27.42 3.25 9.08
N LEU A 403 26.85 2.50 10.01
CA LEU A 403 26.57 2.97 11.37
C LEU A 403 27.79 2.91 12.30
N LYS A 404 28.96 2.50 11.81
CA LYS A 404 30.18 2.37 12.59
C LYS A 404 31.24 3.36 12.06
N PRO A 405 31.92 4.12 12.94
CA PRO A 405 33.04 4.98 12.55
C PRO A 405 34.16 4.25 11.79
N ASN A 406 34.26 2.92 11.99
CA ASN A 406 35.22 2.04 11.31
C ASN A 406 34.64 1.33 10.08
N GLY A 407 33.51 1.81 9.54
CA GLY A 407 32.92 1.29 8.31
C GLY A 407 33.91 1.37 7.16
N TRP A 408 33.94 0.34 6.31
CA TRP A 408 34.99 0.21 5.31
C TRP A 408 34.94 1.29 4.24
N ILE A 409 33.76 1.82 3.92
CA ILE A 409 33.60 2.91 2.95
C ILE A 409 34.38 4.14 3.44
N TYR A 410 34.34 4.42 4.74
CA TYR A 410 35.08 5.53 5.32
C TYR A 410 36.58 5.29 5.29
N GLY A 411 37.02 4.07 5.63
CA GLY A 411 38.42 3.67 5.50
C GLY A 411 38.92 3.78 4.05
N PHE A 412 38.09 3.38 3.07
CA PHE A 412 38.37 3.50 1.65
C PHE A 412 38.55 4.97 1.23
N LEU A 413 37.57 5.81 1.55
CA LEU A 413 37.63 7.24 1.23
C LEU A 413 38.83 7.93 1.90
N GLN A 414 39.19 7.52 3.12
CA GLN A 414 40.37 8.01 3.81
C GLN A 414 41.67 7.57 3.13
N GLN A 415 41.76 6.32 2.67
CA GLN A 415 42.91 5.84 1.91
C GLN A 415 43.10 6.60 0.59
N LEU A 416 42.01 6.98 -0.09
CA LEU A 416 42.09 7.83 -1.28
C LEU A 416 42.71 9.21 -0.98
N GLN A 417 42.55 9.74 0.24
CA GLN A 417 43.23 10.98 0.64
C GLN A 417 44.74 10.81 0.82
N LEU A 418 45.17 9.62 1.25
CA LEU A 418 46.58 9.29 1.49
C LEU A 418 47.33 9.02 0.19
N GLY A 419 46.63 8.57 -0.86
CA GLY A 419 47.18 8.26 -2.19
C GLY A 419 47.69 9.47 -2.99
N ARG A 420 47.89 10.65 -2.37
CA ARG A 420 48.55 11.76 -3.06
C ARG A 420 50.02 11.41 -3.27
N PRO A 421 50.56 11.61 -4.49
CA PRO A 421 51.98 11.45 -4.70
C PRO A 421 52.70 12.45 -3.80
N LYS A 422 53.61 11.96 -2.94
CA LYS A 422 54.55 12.83 -2.24
C LYS A 422 55.25 13.65 -3.33
N ALA A 423 55.05 14.97 -3.34
CA ALA A 423 55.78 15.85 -4.24
C ALA A 423 57.27 15.52 -4.11
N LYS A 424 57.86 15.02 -5.19
CA LYS A 424 59.31 14.88 -5.31
C LYS A 424 59.88 16.18 -5.81
#